data_AF-A0AAD5R577-F1
#
_entry.id   AF-A0AAD5R577-F1
#
_cell.length_a   1.000
_cell.length_b   1.000
_cell.length_c   1.000
_cell.angle_alpha   90.00
_cell.angle_beta   90.00
_cell.angle_gamma   90.00
#
_symmetry.space_group_name_H-M   'P 1'
#
loop_
_entity.id
_entity.type
_entity.pdbx_description
1 polymer ?
#
loop_
_entity_poly.entity_id
_entity_poly.type
_entity_poly.pdbx_seq_one_letter_code
_entity_poly.pdbx_strand_id
1 'polypeptide(L)'
;MLHEYKLGSINADAACRIKKAWSYRTAAESTVRERFREFKDVNEELTDRPRSGHPTELDDEDLLSGLENQPSSCCKSRDRLSINLGIV
;
A
#
# COMPACT_ATOMS: atom_id res chain seq x y z
N MET A 1 -4.01 1.80 19.05
CA MET A 1 -2.91 0.84 19.32
C MET A 1 -1.66 1.57 19.79
N LEU A 2 -1.22 2.64 19.13
CA LEU A 2 -0.04 3.42 19.54
C LEU A 2 -0.06 3.87 21.00
N HIS A 3 -1.22 4.32 21.50
CA HIS A 3 -1.42 4.62 22.93
C HIS A 3 -1.02 3.45 23.86
N GLU A 4 -1.53 2.25 23.60
CA GLU A 4 -1.21 1.05 24.41
C GLU A 4 0.26 0.63 24.27
N TYR A 5 0.85 0.86 23.10
CA TYR A 5 2.27 0.63 22.86
C TYR A 5 3.14 1.56 23.72
N LYS A 6 2.81 2.86 23.76
CA LYS A 6 3.48 3.85 24.62
C LYS A 6 3.32 3.57 26.11
N LEU A 7 2.21 2.94 26.50
CA LEU A 7 2.01 2.46 27.87
C LEU A 7 2.82 1.19 28.21
N GLY A 8 3.50 0.58 27.23
CA GLY A 8 4.23 -0.66 27.43
C GLY A 8 3.33 -1.87 27.68
N SER A 9 2.06 -1.81 27.26
CA SER A 9 1.10 -2.91 27.43
C SER A 9 1.57 -4.17 26.68
N ILE A 10 1.29 -5.35 27.22
CA ILE A 10 1.49 -6.61 26.52
C ILE A 10 0.44 -6.73 25.39
N ASN A 11 0.81 -7.33 24.25
CA ASN A 11 -0.05 -7.42 23.05
C ASN A 11 -1.47 -7.95 23.35
N ALA A 12 -1.58 -9.01 24.15
CA ALA A 12 -2.86 -9.62 24.51
C ALA A 12 -3.73 -8.68 25.37
N ASP A 13 -3.12 -7.98 26.34
CA ASP A 13 -3.81 -7.00 27.18
C ASP A 13 -4.28 -5.80 26.36
N ALA A 14 -3.42 -5.29 25.48
CA ALA A 14 -3.78 -4.21 24.56
C ALA A 14 -4.95 -4.62 23.65
N ALA A 15 -4.92 -5.82 23.08
CA ALA A 15 -6.02 -6.34 22.26
C ALA A 15 -7.33 -6.49 23.07
N CYS A 16 -7.25 -6.98 24.31
CA CYS A 16 -8.40 -7.11 25.21
C CYS A 16 -9.00 -5.74 25.55
N ARG A 17 -8.16 -4.76 25.89
CA ARG A 17 -8.59 -3.37 26.17
C ARG A 17 -9.25 -2.72 24.96
N ILE A 18 -8.67 -2.87 23.78
CA ILE A 18 -9.23 -2.36 22.52
C ILE A 18 -10.61 -2.98 22.26
N LYS A 19 -10.74 -4.31 22.39
CA LYS A 19 -12.03 -5.00 22.22
C LYS A 19 -13.07 -4.56 23.24
N LYS A 20 -12.67 -4.33 24.50
CA LYS A 20 -13.56 -3.83 25.55
C LYS A 20 -14.04 -2.40 25.27
N ALA A 21 -13.16 -1.54 24.77
CA ALA A 21 -13.48 -0.14 24.48
C ALA A 21 -14.34 0.02 23.21
N TRP A 22 -14.14 -0.83 22.19
CA TRP A 22 -14.67 -0.60 20.84
C TRP A 22 -15.47 -1.78 20.26
N SER A 23 -15.83 -2.79 21.06
CA SER A 23 -16.50 -4.03 20.65
C SER A 23 -15.59 -5.11 20.04
N TYR A 24 -16.11 -6.35 20.03
CA TYR A 24 -15.40 -7.59 19.68
C TYR A 24 -14.75 -7.59 18.28
N ARG A 25 -15.32 -6.87 17.30
CA ARG A 25 -14.89 -6.89 15.90
C ARG A 25 -13.74 -5.94 15.55
N THR A 26 -13.11 -5.28 16.52
CA THR A 26 -12.11 -4.23 16.24
C THR A 26 -10.76 -4.78 15.78
N ALA A 27 -10.01 -5.41 16.69
CA ALA A 27 -8.64 -5.82 16.41
C ALA A 27 -8.36 -7.21 16.97
N ALA A 28 -7.82 -8.08 16.13
CA ALA A 28 -7.25 -9.33 16.56
C ALA A 28 -5.89 -9.08 17.25
N GLU A 29 -5.50 -9.98 18.16
CA GLU A 29 -4.18 -9.90 18.80
C GLU A 29 -3.04 -9.96 17.79
N SER A 30 -3.21 -10.76 16.72
CA SER A 30 -2.25 -10.85 15.61
C SER A 30 -1.97 -9.46 15.00
N THR A 31 -3.03 -8.69 14.75
CA THR A 31 -2.93 -7.32 14.21
C THR A 31 -2.22 -6.39 15.20
N VAL A 32 -2.55 -6.46 16.49
CA VAL A 32 -1.89 -5.63 17.52
C VAL A 32 -0.40 -5.95 17.59
N ARG A 33 -0.03 -7.22 17.55
CA ARG A 33 1.36 -7.68 17.57
C ARG A 33 2.14 -7.22 16.33
N GLU A 34 1.54 -7.29 15.15
CA GLU A 34 2.15 -6.81 13.91
C GLU A 34 2.40 -5.30 13.96
N ARG A 35 1.39 -4.52 14.37
CA ARG A 35 1.56 -3.07 14.56
C ARG A 35 2.60 -2.71 15.61
N PHE A 36 2.71 -3.47 16.71
CA PHE A 36 3.73 -3.23 17.74
C PHE A 36 5.16 -3.51 17.24
N ARG A 37 5.32 -4.44 16.29
CA ARG A 37 6.60 -4.64 15.60
C ARG A 37 6.90 -3.48 14.68
N GLU A 38 5.92 -3.03 13.91
CA GLU A 38 6.08 -1.85 13.04
C GLU A 38 6.52 -0.63 13.85
N PHE A 39 5.84 -0.31 14.96
CA PHE A 39 6.20 0.82 15.83
C PHE A 39 7.61 0.75 16.41
N LYS A 40 8.22 -0.45 16.48
CA LYS A 40 9.59 -0.64 16.93
C LYS A 40 10.61 -0.33 15.81
N ASP A 41 10.29 -0.71 14.58
CA ASP A 41 11.25 -0.74 13.46
C ASP A 41 11.18 0.51 12.59
N VAL A 42 9.97 0.99 12.34
CA VAL A 42 9.67 2.12 11.47
C VAL A 42 8.85 3.07 12.32
N ASN A 43 9.41 4.26 12.56
CA ASN A 43 8.84 5.40 13.28
C ASN A 43 7.29 5.38 13.35
N GLU A 44 6.68 5.84 14.46
CA GLU A 44 5.27 5.71 14.92
C GLU A 44 4.10 6.08 13.93
N GLU A 45 4.32 5.99 12.62
CA GLU A 45 3.37 6.15 11.55
C GLU A 45 2.23 5.14 11.68
N LEU A 46 1.02 5.68 11.61
CA LEU A 46 -0.22 4.91 11.63
C LEU A 46 -0.74 4.61 10.22
N THR A 47 -0.09 5.16 9.20
CA THR A 47 -0.48 5.03 7.80
C THR A 47 -0.06 3.68 7.23
N ASP A 48 -0.94 3.10 6.41
CA ASP A 48 -0.57 1.92 5.63
C ASP A 48 0.59 2.29 4.70
N ARG A 49 1.58 1.39 4.59
CA ARG A 49 2.62 1.50 3.57
C ARG A 49 1.96 1.52 2.19
N PRO A 50 2.56 2.19 1.19
CA PRO A 50 2.08 2.11 -0.17
C PRO A 50 1.90 0.65 -0.55
N ARG A 51 0.67 0.28 -0.93
CA ARG A 51 0.39 -1.05 -1.44
C ARG A 51 1.25 -1.23 -2.70
N SER A 52 1.75 -2.43 -2.93
CA SER A 52 2.31 -2.77 -4.23
C SER A 52 1.22 -2.50 -5.26
N GLY A 53 1.40 -1.42 -6.03
CA GLY A 53 0.49 -1.04 -7.09
C GLY A 53 0.43 -2.12 -8.17
N HIS A 54 -0.39 -1.90 -9.19
CA HIS A 54 -0.24 -2.70 -10.40
C HIS A 54 1.15 -2.43 -10.99
N PRO A 55 1.92 -3.45 -11.38
CA PRO A 55 3.15 -3.24 -12.13
C PRO A 55 2.80 -2.47 -13.40
N THR A 56 3.27 -1.23 -13.52
CA THR A 56 3.14 -0.46 -14.76
C THR A 56 4.40 -0.73 -15.56
N GLU A 57 4.27 -1.38 -16.73
CA GLU A 57 5.37 -1.61 -17.69
C GLU A 57 5.64 -0.39 -18.59
N LEU A 58 4.80 0.64 -18.50
CA LEU A 58 4.88 1.83 -19.35
C LEU A 58 5.54 2.97 -18.60
N ASP A 59 6.60 3.52 -19.18
CA ASP A 59 7.24 4.73 -18.69
C ASP A 59 6.39 5.96 -19.05
N ASP A 60 6.37 6.94 -18.16
CA ASP A 60 5.62 8.18 -18.35
C ASP A 60 6.22 9.00 -19.51
N GLU A 61 7.53 8.90 -19.75
CA GLU A 61 8.21 9.53 -20.89
C GLU A 61 7.78 8.93 -22.24
N ASP A 62 7.56 7.61 -22.29
CA ASP A 62 7.05 6.92 -23.48
C ASP A 62 5.61 7.36 -23.79
N LEU A 63 4.80 7.55 -22.74
CA LEU A 63 3.42 8.04 -22.87
C LEU A 63 3.38 9.49 -23.37
N LEU A 64 4.23 10.36 -22.81
CA LEU A 64 4.34 11.76 -23.21
C LEU A 64 4.79 11.89 -24.67
N SER A 65 5.79 11.11 -25.08
CA SER A 65 6.29 11.07 -26.46
C SER A 65 5.22 10.59 -27.44
N GLY A 66 4.39 9.61 -27.04
CA GLY A 66 3.26 9.15 -27.84
C GLY A 66 2.18 10.22 -28.04
N LEU A 67 1.90 11.02 -27.02
CA LEU A 67 0.92 12.11 -27.07
C LEU A 67 1.39 13.29 -27.93
N GLU A 68 2.68 13.68 -27.85
CA GLU A 68 3.24 14.76 -28.67
C GLU A 68 3.24 14.41 -30.16
N ASN A 69 3.54 13.15 -30.50
CA ASN A 69 3.59 12.70 -31.89
C ASN A 69 2.20 12.46 -32.49
N GLN A 70 1.16 12.22 -31.69
CA GLN A 70 -0.21 12.05 -32.16
C GLN A 70 -1.24 12.64 -31.18
N PRO A 71 -1.50 13.98 -31.22
CA PRO A 71 -2.42 14.64 -30.29
C PRO A 71 -3.88 14.20 -30.45
N SER A 72 -4.25 13.62 -31.60
CA SER A 72 -5.60 13.09 -31.86
C SER A 72 -5.76 11.59 -31.58
N SER A 73 -4.70 10.92 -31.10
CA SER A 73 -4.75 9.51 -30.67
C SER A 73 -5.44 9.41 -29.31
N CYS A 74 -6.72 9.77 -29.26
CA CYS A 74 -7.53 9.37 -28.12
C CYS A 74 -7.63 7.84 -28.11
N CYS A 75 -7.02 7.27 -27.08
CA CYS A 75 -7.60 6.16 -26.35
C CYS A 75 -7.67 4.80 -27.08
N LYS A 76 -7.07 4.65 -28.28
CA LYS A 76 -7.10 3.39 -29.07
C LYS A 76 -5.74 2.69 -29.26
N SER A 77 -4.70 3.09 -28.54
CA SER A 77 -3.34 2.57 -28.75
C SER A 77 -2.87 1.56 -27.71
N ARG A 78 -3.76 0.85 -27.00
CA ARG A 78 -3.33 -0.31 -26.19
C ARG A 78 -2.79 -1.46 -27.05
N ASP A 79 -3.17 -1.52 -28.33
CA ASP A 79 -2.75 -2.59 -29.26
C ASP A 79 -1.47 -2.27 -30.05
N ARG A 80 -0.89 -1.06 -29.93
CA ARG A 80 0.27 -0.64 -30.75
C ARG A 80 1.62 -0.67 -30.03
N LEU A 81 1.64 -0.65 -28.70
CA LEU A 81 2.89 -0.71 -27.94
C LEU A 81 3.47 -2.13 -27.87
N SER A 82 2.68 -3.15 -28.21
CA SER A 82 3.08 -4.57 -28.20
C SER A 82 3.91 -5.03 -29.41
N ILE A 83 4.24 -4.15 -30.36
CA ILE A 83 4.86 -4.56 -31.64
C ILE A 83 6.37 -4.22 -31.71
N ASN A 84 6.90 -3.42 -30.79
CA ASN A 84 8.30 -2.98 -30.84
C ASN A 84 9.19 -3.54 -29.71
N LEU A 85 8.88 -4.73 -29.19
CA LEU A 85 9.89 -5.55 -28.54
C LEU A 85 10.11 -6.79 -29.41
N GLY A 86 11.07 -6.67 -30.32
CA GLY A 86 11.45 -7.71 -31.26
C GLY A 86 11.77 -9.02 -30.54
N ILE A 87 10.92 -10.01 -30.76
CA ILE A 87 11.29 -11.42 -30.63
C ILE A 87 12.12 -11.76 -31.87
N VAL A 88 13.44 -11.84 -31.68
CA VAL A 88 14.34 -12.76 -32.39
C VAL A 88 14.98 -13.66 -31.34
#